data_AF-A0A533XNE3-F1
#
_entry.id   AF-A0A533XNE3-F1
#
_cell.length_a   1.000
_cell.length_b   1.000
_cell.length_c   1.000
_cell.angle_alpha   90.00
_cell.angle_beta   90.00
_cell.angle_gamma   90.00
#
_symmetry.space_group_name_H-M   'P 1'
#
loop_
_entity.id
_entity.type
_entity.pdbx_description
1 polymer ?
#
loop_
_entity_poly.entity_id
_entity_poly.type
_entity_poly.pdbx_seq_one_letter_code
_entity_poly.pdbx_strand_id
1 'polypeptide(L)'
;MRQTRSYRWNLVVLAIIGVAICAVPDSAHATIGQARAVQVALVGAPTPPTTILADTGPLGGPMGAFFPQLDTREASLLQGIIPSLLTGDLLHATTIGWEDQVASEASIRHLVLSIAGTTITADFVMARAKAAAGTAATGNSDVVGLFVNGLPIMATGQPNQRIDFQGGYLLINELQSSPDKAAVNALHIVITGVADVVIASAIASQ
;
A
#
# COMPACT_ATOMS: atom_id res chain seq x y z
N MET A 1 93.22 -14.96 -15.63
CA MET A 1 92.68 -15.20 -14.27
C MET A 1 92.02 -13.91 -13.85
N ARG A 2 90.74 -13.77 -13.48
CA ARG A 2 89.69 -14.67 -13.01
C ARG A 2 88.36 -13.88 -13.19
N GLN A 3 87.29 -14.55 -13.63
CA GLN A 3 85.93 -14.00 -13.70
C GLN A 3 85.42 -13.54 -12.32
N THR A 4 84.45 -12.60 -12.26
CA THR A 4 83.05 -12.90 -11.86
C THR A 4 82.10 -11.70 -11.95
N ARG A 5 80.92 -11.98 -12.53
CA ARG A 5 79.60 -11.30 -12.53
C ARG A 5 79.18 -10.60 -11.23
N SER A 6 78.28 -9.61 -11.37
CA SER A 6 76.98 -9.44 -10.67
C SER A 6 76.61 -7.94 -10.60
N TYR A 7 75.38 -7.43 -10.54
CA TYR A 7 74.01 -7.95 -10.64
C TYR A 7 73.16 -6.73 -11.07
N ARG A 8 72.16 -6.93 -11.92
CA ARG A 8 71.24 -5.88 -12.40
C ARG A 8 70.32 -5.46 -11.25
N TRP A 9 70.25 -4.18 -10.92
CA TRP A 9 69.22 -3.67 -10.01
C TRP A 9 68.17 -2.91 -10.83
N ASN A 10 67.13 -3.63 -11.24
CA ASN A 10 65.93 -3.02 -11.82
C ASN A 10 65.19 -2.30 -10.69
N LEU A 11 65.03 -0.99 -10.81
CA LEU A 11 64.14 -0.17 -9.98
C LEU A 11 62.70 -0.50 -10.38
N VAL A 12 62.01 -1.31 -9.57
CA VAL A 12 60.56 -1.52 -9.69
C VAL A 12 59.89 -0.35 -8.97
N VAL A 13 59.35 0.59 -9.75
CA VAL A 13 58.48 1.65 -9.24
C VAL A 13 57.07 1.09 -9.14
N LEU A 14 56.63 0.77 -7.92
CA LEU A 14 55.25 0.43 -7.61
C LEU A 14 54.48 1.73 -7.36
N ALA A 15 53.89 2.30 -8.42
CA ALA A 15 52.90 3.36 -8.30
C ALA A 15 51.57 2.74 -7.86
N ILE A 16 51.23 2.88 -6.58
CA ILE A 16 49.90 2.53 -6.06
C ILE A 16 48.94 3.61 -6.58
N ILE A 17 48.24 3.33 -7.67
CA ILE A 17 47.09 4.12 -8.11
C ILE A 17 45.96 3.79 -7.15
N GLY A 18 45.71 4.68 -6.19
CA GLY A 18 44.51 4.65 -5.37
C GLY A 18 43.30 4.91 -6.26
N VAL A 19 42.56 3.86 -6.59
CA VAL A 19 41.25 3.98 -7.23
C VAL A 19 40.32 4.62 -6.20
N ALA A 20 40.02 5.90 -6.38
CA ALA A 20 38.92 6.54 -5.68
C ALA A 20 37.62 5.95 -6.23
N ILE A 21 37.08 4.94 -5.57
CA ILE A 21 35.73 4.47 -5.80
C ILE A 21 34.82 5.62 -5.38
N CYS A 22 34.24 6.34 -6.34
CA CYS A 22 33.07 7.15 -6.09
C CYS A 22 31.95 6.18 -5.69
N ALA A 23 31.72 6.01 -4.39
CA ALA A 23 30.44 5.53 -3.92
C ALA A 23 29.41 6.57 -4.37
N VAL A 24 28.66 6.26 -5.43
CA VAL A 24 27.44 6.99 -5.71
C VAL A 24 26.58 6.82 -4.46
N PRO A 25 26.10 7.90 -3.81
CA PRO A 25 25.17 7.73 -2.72
C PRO A 25 23.95 7.00 -3.29
N ASP A 26 23.79 5.73 -2.91
CA ASP A 26 22.55 5.03 -3.17
C ASP A 26 21.48 5.82 -2.41
N SER A 27 20.52 6.37 -3.15
CA SER A 27 19.42 7.06 -2.50
C SER A 27 18.62 5.96 -1.83
N ALA A 28 18.83 5.74 -0.54
CA ALA A 28 18.06 4.79 0.24
C ALA A 28 16.60 5.26 0.24
N HIS A 29 15.87 4.79 -0.76
CA HIS A 29 14.45 5.03 -0.90
C HIS A 29 13.74 4.21 0.16
N ALA A 30 12.92 4.87 0.98
CA ALA A 30 12.20 4.20 2.03
C ALA A 30 11.01 3.46 1.40
N THR A 31 11.10 2.14 1.34
CA THR A 31 9.97 1.27 0.97
C THR A 31 8.86 1.42 2.01
N ILE A 32 7.72 2.00 1.63
CA ILE A 32 6.56 2.17 2.49
C ILE A 32 5.40 1.37 1.89
N GLY A 33 4.86 0.44 2.68
CA GLY A 33 3.67 -0.32 2.32
C GLY A 33 2.71 -0.41 3.49
N GLN A 34 1.41 -0.43 3.19
CA GLN A 34 0.37 -0.72 4.18
C GLN A 34 -0.92 -1.17 3.49
N ALA A 35 -1.63 -2.12 4.09
CA ALA A 35 -2.94 -2.55 3.65
C ALA A 35 -3.93 -2.64 4.82
N ARG A 36 -5.19 -2.27 4.57
CA ARG A 36 -6.28 -2.28 5.55
C ARG A 36 -7.58 -2.76 4.92
N ALA A 37 -8.25 -3.73 5.52
CA ALA A 37 -9.55 -4.17 5.00
C ALA A 37 -10.67 -3.16 5.30
N VAL A 38 -10.71 -2.60 6.51
CA VAL A 38 -11.72 -1.61 6.91
C VAL A 38 -11.09 -0.53 7.79
N GLN A 39 -11.41 0.73 7.51
CA GLN A 39 -11.16 1.85 8.39
C GLN A 39 -12.43 2.72 8.45
N VAL A 40 -12.87 3.04 9.66
CA VAL A 40 -14.03 3.90 9.92
C VAL A 40 -13.62 5.01 10.87
N ALA A 41 -13.89 6.25 10.50
CA ALA A 41 -13.83 7.40 11.38
C ALA A 41 -15.23 7.99 11.58
N LEU A 42 -15.71 8.04 12.82
CA LEU A 42 -17.00 8.70 13.12
C LEU A 42 -16.75 10.20 13.34
N VAL A 43 -17.34 11.02 12.49
CA VAL A 43 -17.21 12.48 12.52
C VAL A 43 -18.33 13.04 13.38
N GLY A 44 -18.00 13.83 14.41
CA GLY A 44 -19.00 14.43 15.30
C GLY A 44 -18.58 14.54 16.77
N ALA A 45 -17.47 13.92 17.16
CA ALA A 45 -16.84 14.10 18.47
C ALA A 45 -15.58 15.00 18.38
N PRO A 46 -15.20 15.71 19.45
CA PRO A 46 -13.97 16.52 19.49
C PRO A 46 -12.69 15.71 19.16
N THR A 47 -12.71 14.43 19.52
CA THR A 47 -11.75 13.41 19.09
C THR A 47 -12.53 12.28 18.42
N PRO A 48 -12.65 12.28 17.08
CA PRO A 48 -13.43 11.29 16.35
C PRO A 48 -12.83 9.89 16.58
N PRO A 49 -13.62 8.91 17.07
CA PRO A 49 -13.11 7.56 17.23
C PRO A 49 -12.87 6.93 15.86
N THR A 50 -11.71 6.32 15.70
CA THR A 50 -11.34 5.54 14.51
C THR A 50 -11.28 4.06 14.84
N THR A 51 -12.01 3.23 14.09
CA THR A 51 -11.95 1.76 14.19
C THR A 51 -11.32 1.20 12.92
N ILE A 52 -10.36 0.30 13.07
CA ILE A 52 -9.66 -0.34 11.96
C ILE A 52 -9.75 -1.86 12.15
N LEU A 53 -10.06 -2.59 11.07
CA LEU A 53 -10.09 -4.05 11.05
C LEU A 53 -9.15 -4.57 9.97
N ALA A 54 -8.38 -5.61 10.31
CA ALA A 54 -7.36 -6.23 9.46
C ALA A 54 -6.40 -5.18 8.83
N ASP A 55 -5.54 -4.61 9.67
CA ASP A 55 -4.46 -3.68 9.29
C ASP A 55 -3.12 -4.40 9.37
N THR A 56 -2.34 -4.37 8.30
CA THR A 56 -0.97 -4.89 8.31
C THR A 56 -0.05 -4.06 9.21
N GLY A 57 -0.42 -2.79 9.45
CA GLY A 57 0.51 -1.75 9.86
C GLY A 57 1.47 -1.38 8.72
N PRO A 58 2.24 -0.28 8.88
CA PRO A 58 3.29 0.05 7.93
C PRO A 58 4.41 -0.99 7.96
N LEU A 59 5.09 -1.19 6.84
CA LEU A 59 6.37 -1.91 6.80
C LEU A 59 7.37 -1.31 7.81
N GLY A 60 8.19 -2.18 8.39
CA GLY A 60 9.12 -1.89 9.48
C GLY A 60 10.38 -1.18 9.00
N GLY A 61 10.27 0.06 8.53
CA GLY A 61 11.40 0.95 8.26
C GLY A 61 12.21 0.65 6.98
N PRO A 62 13.23 1.47 6.68
CA PRO A 62 13.99 1.37 5.42
C PRO A 62 14.69 0.03 5.30
N MET A 63 14.54 -0.62 4.15
CA MET A 63 15.27 -1.84 3.82
C MET A 63 16.72 -1.44 3.55
N GLY A 64 17.66 -1.91 4.38
CA GLY A 64 19.07 -1.53 4.26
C GLY A 64 19.79 -2.29 3.14
N ALA A 65 20.56 -1.59 2.31
CA ALA A 65 21.32 -2.15 1.18
C ALA A 65 22.33 -3.27 1.53
N PHE A 66 22.69 -3.43 2.80
CA PHE A 66 23.68 -4.42 3.23
C PHE A 66 23.06 -5.77 3.67
N PHE A 67 21.76 -5.79 3.95
CA PHE A 67 20.98 -7.01 4.18
C PHE A 67 19.58 -6.81 3.58
N PRO A 68 19.34 -7.24 2.32
CA PRO A 68 18.00 -7.17 1.74
C PRO A 68 17.11 -8.11 2.54
N GLN A 69 16.36 -7.54 3.49
CA GLN A 69 15.36 -8.28 4.23
C GLN A 69 14.05 -8.21 3.45
N LEU A 70 13.34 -9.32 3.41
CA LEU A 70 11.94 -9.33 3.00
C LEU A 70 11.13 -8.94 4.25
N ASP A 71 10.33 -7.87 4.16
CA ASP A 71 9.34 -7.58 5.21
C ASP A 71 7.94 -7.91 4.68
N THR A 72 7.25 -8.79 5.41
CA THR A 72 5.92 -9.26 5.06
C THR A 72 5.02 -9.08 6.26
N ARG A 73 3.89 -8.40 6.04
CA ARG A 73 2.86 -8.18 7.05
C ARG A 73 1.53 -8.67 6.54
N GLU A 74 0.76 -9.26 7.44
CA GLU A 74 -0.53 -9.86 7.13
C GLU A 74 -1.47 -9.63 8.30
N ALA A 75 -2.75 -9.39 7.99
CA ALA A 75 -3.81 -9.33 8.96
C ALA A 75 -5.10 -9.85 8.31
N SER A 76 -5.71 -10.86 8.93
CA SER A 76 -6.98 -11.44 8.47
C SER A 76 -7.98 -11.63 9.59
N LEU A 77 -9.26 -11.55 9.23
CA LEU A 77 -10.39 -11.87 10.10
C LEU A 77 -11.42 -12.66 9.29
N LEU A 78 -11.88 -13.79 9.84
CA LEU A 78 -12.98 -14.54 9.22
C LEU A 78 -14.27 -13.72 9.17
N GLN A 79 -14.45 -12.83 10.13
CA GLN A 79 -15.58 -11.92 10.20
C GLN A 79 -15.14 -10.60 10.86
N GLY A 80 -15.51 -9.48 10.25
CA GLY A 80 -15.33 -8.13 10.78
C GLY A 80 -16.69 -7.53 11.12
N ILE A 81 -16.84 -7.02 12.35
CA ILE A 81 -18.07 -6.40 12.82
C ILE A 81 -17.73 -5.07 13.48
N ILE A 82 -18.40 -4.01 13.05
CA ILE A 82 -18.50 -2.74 13.76
C ILE A 82 -19.98 -2.59 14.15
N PRO A 83 -20.33 -2.69 15.44
CA PRO A 83 -21.73 -2.72 15.89
C PRO A 83 -22.57 -1.59 15.30
N SER A 84 -23.75 -1.95 14.81
CA SER A 84 -24.72 -1.04 14.19
C SER A 84 -24.24 -0.30 12.95
N LEU A 85 -23.10 -0.70 12.36
CA LEU A 85 -22.51 -0.01 11.23
C LEU A 85 -22.12 -0.96 10.09
N LEU A 86 -21.24 -1.92 10.36
CA LEU A 86 -20.59 -2.70 9.32
C LEU A 86 -20.50 -4.16 9.73
N THR A 87 -20.77 -5.04 8.77
CA THR A 87 -20.37 -6.44 8.82
C THR A 87 -19.68 -6.81 7.51
N GLY A 88 -18.71 -7.70 7.59
CA GLY A 88 -18.19 -8.38 6.40
C GLY A 88 -17.44 -9.65 6.78
N ASP A 89 -17.25 -10.49 5.79
CA ASP A 89 -16.65 -11.81 5.91
C ASP A 89 -15.27 -11.81 5.26
N LEU A 90 -14.37 -12.68 5.76
CA LEU A 90 -13.07 -12.95 5.16
C LEU A 90 -12.28 -11.67 4.83
N LEU A 91 -12.14 -10.78 5.81
CA LEU A 91 -11.28 -9.62 5.69
C LEU A 91 -9.84 -10.12 5.60
N HIS A 92 -9.11 -9.62 4.62
CA HIS A 92 -7.72 -9.98 4.40
C HIS A 92 -6.94 -8.73 4.00
N ALA A 93 -5.76 -8.54 4.58
CA ALA A 93 -4.81 -7.52 4.19
C ALA A 93 -3.39 -8.09 4.24
N THR A 94 -2.60 -7.81 3.21
CA THR A 94 -1.19 -8.19 3.14
C THR A 94 -0.37 -7.07 2.55
N THR A 95 0.88 -6.98 2.98
CA THR A 95 1.86 -6.06 2.43
C THR A 95 3.21 -6.76 2.43
N ILE A 96 3.91 -6.67 1.30
CA ILE A 96 5.22 -7.28 1.10
C ILE A 96 6.14 -6.21 0.55
N GLY A 97 7.27 -6.01 1.23
CA GLY A 97 8.37 -5.16 0.80
C GLY A 97 9.61 -5.99 0.48
N TRP A 98 10.20 -5.69 -0.67
CA TRP A 98 11.52 -6.13 -1.08
C TRP A 98 12.48 -4.91 -1.08
N GLU A 99 13.72 -5.16 -1.48
CA GLU A 99 14.72 -4.10 -1.67
C GLU A 99 14.27 -3.05 -2.70
N ASP A 100 13.68 -3.49 -3.80
CA ASP A 100 13.39 -2.65 -4.96
C ASP A 100 11.92 -2.61 -5.37
N GLN A 101 11.01 -3.11 -4.52
CA GLN A 101 9.57 -3.11 -4.80
C GLN A 101 8.74 -3.29 -3.54
N VAL A 102 7.50 -2.84 -3.59
CA VAL A 102 6.48 -3.06 -2.57
C VAL A 102 5.14 -3.36 -3.22
N ALA A 103 4.42 -4.31 -2.63
CA ALA A 103 3.06 -4.66 -3.02
C ALA A 103 2.18 -4.72 -1.77
N SER A 104 1.01 -4.11 -1.84
CA SER A 104 -0.02 -4.12 -0.80
C SER A 104 -1.35 -4.52 -1.40
N GLU A 105 -2.09 -5.36 -0.68
CA GLU A 105 -3.41 -5.82 -1.10
C GLU A 105 -4.34 -5.89 0.11
N ALA A 106 -5.59 -5.47 -0.06
CA ALA A 106 -6.64 -5.62 0.94
C ALA A 106 -7.92 -6.09 0.27
N SER A 107 -8.69 -6.94 0.95
CA SER A 107 -9.97 -7.41 0.47
C SER A 107 -10.96 -7.74 1.57
N ILE A 108 -12.24 -7.75 1.21
CA ILE A 108 -13.36 -8.16 2.05
C ILE A 108 -14.40 -8.86 1.18
N ARG A 109 -15.06 -9.86 1.75
CA ARG A 109 -16.19 -10.56 1.14
C ARG A 109 -17.48 -10.19 1.86
N HIS A 110 -18.60 -10.17 1.14
CA HIS A 110 -19.93 -9.89 1.68
C HIS A 110 -19.98 -8.66 2.59
N LEU A 111 -19.57 -7.51 2.07
CA LEU A 111 -19.69 -6.24 2.76
C LEU A 111 -21.17 -5.89 2.92
N VAL A 112 -21.55 -5.52 4.14
CA VAL A 112 -22.80 -4.82 4.45
C VAL A 112 -22.45 -3.64 5.36
N LEU A 113 -22.62 -2.43 4.83
CA LEU A 113 -22.49 -1.16 5.54
C LEU A 113 -23.86 -0.52 5.63
N SER A 114 -24.30 -0.15 6.82
CA SER A 114 -25.54 0.59 7.04
C SER A 114 -25.30 1.74 8.01
N ILE A 115 -25.46 2.97 7.51
CA ILE A 115 -25.17 4.18 8.28
C ILE A 115 -26.07 5.32 7.84
N ALA A 116 -26.63 6.07 8.79
CA ALA A 116 -27.44 7.27 8.52
C ALA A 116 -28.53 7.07 7.46
N GLY A 117 -29.16 5.89 7.42
CA GLY A 117 -30.21 5.56 6.43
C GLY A 117 -29.69 5.21 5.03
N THR A 118 -28.37 5.14 4.84
CA THR A 118 -27.73 4.64 3.62
C THR A 118 -27.23 3.22 3.84
N THR A 119 -27.55 2.31 2.93
CA THR A 119 -27.05 0.93 2.92
C THR A 119 -26.19 0.70 1.69
N ILE A 120 -24.98 0.21 1.89
CA ILE A 120 -24.04 -0.14 0.83
C ILE A 120 -23.63 -1.60 1.02
N THR A 121 -23.79 -2.41 -0.03
CA THR A 121 -23.40 -3.82 0.00
C THR A 121 -22.50 -4.15 -1.17
N ALA A 122 -21.61 -5.12 -1.00
CA ALA A 122 -20.80 -5.66 -2.08
C ALA A 122 -20.46 -7.13 -1.81
N ASP A 123 -20.46 -7.96 -2.84
CA ASP A 123 -20.11 -9.39 -2.71
C ASP A 123 -18.61 -9.56 -2.48
N PHE A 124 -17.81 -8.73 -3.15
CA PHE A 124 -16.36 -8.71 -3.03
C PHE A 124 -15.81 -7.32 -3.32
N VAL A 125 -14.83 -6.90 -2.52
CA VAL A 125 -14.13 -5.63 -2.66
C VAL A 125 -12.65 -5.88 -2.44
N MET A 126 -11.80 -5.43 -3.35
CA MET A 126 -10.35 -5.58 -3.25
C MET A 126 -9.64 -4.33 -3.77
N ALA A 127 -8.56 -3.93 -3.12
CA ALA A 127 -7.61 -2.94 -3.59
C ALA A 127 -6.22 -3.55 -3.66
N ARG A 128 -5.43 -3.15 -4.67
CA ARG A 128 -4.03 -3.52 -4.83
C ARG A 128 -3.22 -2.30 -5.22
N ALA A 129 -2.04 -2.18 -4.64
CA ALA A 129 -1.07 -1.14 -4.96
C ALA A 129 0.32 -1.77 -5.10
N LYS A 130 1.10 -1.32 -6.08
CA LYS A 130 2.47 -1.76 -6.35
C LYS A 130 3.36 -0.59 -6.72
N ALA A 131 4.57 -0.54 -6.18
CA ALA A 131 5.63 0.36 -6.58
C ALA A 131 6.93 -0.44 -6.75
N ALA A 132 7.71 -0.15 -7.79
CA ALA A 132 8.98 -0.83 -8.09
C ALA A 132 9.99 0.19 -8.66
N ALA A 133 11.28 0.06 -8.32
CA ALA A 133 12.31 1.05 -8.65
C ALA A 133 12.38 1.27 -10.16
N GLY A 134 12.38 2.53 -10.58
CA GLY A 134 12.46 2.89 -11.99
C GLY A 134 11.21 2.55 -12.81
N THR A 135 10.11 2.16 -12.17
CA THR A 135 8.81 1.95 -12.81
C THR A 135 7.74 2.79 -12.14
N ALA A 136 6.75 3.25 -12.91
CA ALA A 136 5.65 4.00 -12.33
C ALA A 136 4.82 3.10 -11.41
N ALA A 137 4.55 3.59 -10.20
CA ALA A 137 3.66 2.92 -9.27
C ALA A 137 2.25 2.76 -9.87
N THR A 138 1.62 1.62 -9.58
CA THR A 138 0.30 1.26 -10.09
C THR A 138 -0.63 0.86 -8.96
N GLY A 139 -1.91 1.14 -9.15
CA GLY A 139 -2.94 0.70 -8.22
C GLY A 139 -4.25 0.46 -8.95
N ASN A 140 -5.01 -0.52 -8.47
CA ASN A 140 -6.34 -0.81 -8.97
C ASN A 140 -7.25 -1.38 -7.87
N SER A 141 -8.54 -1.43 -8.16
CA SER A 141 -9.51 -2.14 -7.35
C SER A 141 -10.37 -3.07 -8.19
N ASP A 142 -10.94 -4.07 -7.52
CA ASP A 142 -11.98 -4.95 -8.04
C ASP A 142 -13.18 -4.91 -7.10
N VAL A 143 -14.37 -4.70 -7.66
CA VAL A 143 -15.60 -4.53 -6.89
C VAL A 143 -16.71 -5.29 -7.61
N VAL A 144 -17.27 -6.28 -6.93
CA VAL A 144 -18.31 -7.17 -7.47
C VAL A 144 -19.58 -7.07 -6.63
N GLY A 145 -20.73 -7.05 -7.30
CA GLY A 145 -22.04 -7.06 -6.63
C GLY A 145 -22.32 -5.81 -5.80
N LEU A 146 -21.85 -4.63 -6.23
CA LEU A 146 -22.05 -3.37 -5.51
C LEU A 146 -23.51 -2.88 -5.63
N PHE A 147 -24.13 -2.61 -4.49
CA PHE A 147 -25.43 -1.93 -4.41
C PHE A 147 -25.35 -0.75 -3.45
N VAL A 148 -26.06 0.33 -3.79
CA VAL A 148 -26.29 1.49 -2.94
C VAL A 148 -27.79 1.67 -2.79
N ASN A 149 -28.30 1.59 -1.57
CA ASN A 149 -29.73 1.66 -1.24
C ASN A 149 -30.59 0.68 -2.06
N GLY A 150 -30.07 -0.53 -2.30
CA GLY A 150 -30.74 -1.56 -3.09
C GLY A 150 -30.68 -1.35 -4.61
N LEU A 151 -30.03 -0.29 -5.11
CA LEU A 151 -29.81 -0.07 -6.53
C LEU A 151 -28.42 -0.60 -6.95
N PRO A 152 -28.34 -1.40 -8.02
CA PRO A 152 -27.06 -1.93 -8.48
C PRO A 152 -26.21 -0.79 -9.07
N ILE A 153 -24.93 -0.77 -8.69
CA ILE A 153 -23.94 0.16 -9.22
C ILE A 153 -22.88 -0.64 -9.97
N MET A 154 -22.66 -0.29 -11.24
CA MET A 154 -21.60 -0.89 -12.03
C MET A 154 -20.27 -0.20 -11.74
N ALA A 155 -19.31 -0.96 -11.20
CA ALA A 155 -17.91 -0.52 -11.10
C ALA A 155 -17.28 -0.56 -12.50
N THR A 156 -16.84 0.60 -12.99
CA THR A 156 -16.28 0.73 -14.35
C THR A 156 -14.80 0.37 -14.44
N GLY A 157 -14.13 0.22 -13.29
CA GLY A 157 -12.68 0.09 -13.19
C GLY A 157 -11.91 1.40 -13.43
N GLN A 158 -12.58 2.48 -13.85
CA GLN A 158 -11.94 3.78 -13.98
C GLN A 158 -11.57 4.35 -12.60
N PRO A 159 -10.40 5.01 -12.46
CA PRO A 159 -10.03 5.71 -11.25
C PRO A 159 -11.08 6.76 -10.84
N ASN A 160 -11.33 6.86 -9.54
CA ASN A 160 -12.12 7.91 -8.90
C ASN A 160 -13.56 8.03 -9.41
N GLN A 161 -14.22 6.89 -9.68
CA GLN A 161 -15.63 6.87 -10.06
C GLN A 161 -16.48 7.31 -8.87
N ARG A 162 -17.20 8.42 -9.01
CA ARG A 162 -18.04 9.00 -7.95
C ARG A 162 -19.51 8.68 -8.14
N ILE A 163 -20.17 8.30 -7.05
CA ILE A 163 -21.62 8.09 -6.95
C ILE A 163 -22.15 8.94 -5.80
N ASP A 164 -22.98 9.94 -6.11
CA ASP A 164 -23.62 10.78 -5.11
C ASP A 164 -24.97 10.17 -4.66
N PHE A 165 -25.29 10.36 -3.38
CA PHE A 165 -26.57 9.96 -2.79
C PHE A 165 -26.96 10.93 -1.68
N GLN A 166 -28.18 10.81 -1.16
CA GLN A 166 -28.64 11.69 -0.10
C GLN A 166 -27.78 11.52 1.16
N GLY A 167 -27.14 12.60 1.59
CA GLY A 167 -26.30 12.62 2.80
C GLY A 167 -24.82 12.31 2.58
N GLY A 168 -24.37 12.03 1.35
CA GLY A 168 -22.98 11.69 1.12
C GLY A 168 -22.61 11.31 -0.31
N TYR A 169 -21.46 10.68 -0.44
CA TYR A 169 -20.98 10.11 -1.69
C TYR A 169 -20.13 8.87 -1.47
N LEU A 170 -20.01 8.08 -2.53
CA LEU A 170 -19.13 6.93 -2.64
C LEU A 170 -18.15 7.18 -3.78
N LEU A 171 -16.86 7.03 -3.50
CA LEU A 171 -15.80 6.91 -4.51
C LEU A 171 -15.44 5.42 -4.66
N ILE A 172 -15.46 4.96 -5.90
CA ILE A 172 -15.04 3.62 -6.30
C ILE A 172 -13.69 3.74 -7.00
N ASN A 173 -12.76 2.86 -6.65
CA ASN A 173 -11.39 2.88 -7.16
C ASN A 173 -10.73 4.27 -6.94
N GLU A 174 -10.80 4.80 -5.72
CA GLU A 174 -10.14 6.06 -5.41
C GLU A 174 -8.63 5.83 -5.46
N LEU A 175 -8.01 6.31 -6.55
CA LEU A 175 -6.59 6.12 -6.82
C LEU A 175 -5.89 7.48 -6.76
N GLN A 176 -4.91 7.55 -5.87
CA GLN A 176 -3.93 8.62 -5.80
C GLN A 176 -2.57 8.04 -6.23
N SER A 177 -2.05 8.51 -7.35
CA SER A 177 -0.77 8.05 -7.89
C SER A 177 0.22 9.20 -8.08
N SER A 178 1.47 8.91 -7.78
CA SER A 178 2.68 9.64 -8.19
C SER A 178 3.67 8.62 -8.75
N PRO A 179 4.80 9.04 -9.39
CA PRO A 179 5.75 8.08 -9.98
C PRO A 179 6.17 6.97 -9.01
N ASP A 180 6.37 7.35 -7.75
CA ASP A 180 6.94 6.50 -6.70
C ASP A 180 5.89 5.97 -5.70
N LYS A 181 4.60 6.27 -5.91
CA LYS A 181 3.55 5.91 -4.93
C LYS A 181 2.22 5.63 -5.61
N ALA A 182 1.58 4.54 -5.21
CA ALA A 182 0.18 4.29 -5.45
C ALA A 182 -0.55 4.09 -4.12
N ALA A 183 -1.64 4.82 -3.91
CA ALA A 183 -2.59 4.60 -2.83
C ALA A 183 -3.97 4.40 -3.45
N VAL A 184 -4.61 3.28 -3.12
CA VAL A 184 -5.93 2.92 -3.62
C VAL A 184 -6.86 2.58 -2.48
N ASN A 185 -8.04 3.18 -2.50
CA ASN A 185 -9.19 2.70 -1.74
C ASN A 185 -10.20 2.12 -2.73
N ALA A 186 -10.59 0.86 -2.54
CA ALA A 186 -11.55 0.24 -3.44
C ALA A 186 -12.92 0.90 -3.33
N LEU A 187 -13.37 1.17 -2.09
CA LEU A 187 -14.52 2.01 -1.79
C LEU A 187 -14.14 3.03 -0.71
N HIS A 188 -14.48 4.28 -0.94
CA HIS A 188 -14.39 5.35 0.05
C HIS A 188 -15.75 6.05 0.15
N ILE A 189 -16.40 5.90 1.29
CA ILE A 189 -17.74 6.39 1.57
C ILE A 189 -17.62 7.55 2.54
N VAL A 190 -18.15 8.70 2.15
CA VAL A 190 -18.24 9.88 3.01
C VAL A 190 -19.70 10.19 3.27
N ILE A 191 -20.10 10.10 4.53
CA ILE A 191 -21.41 10.51 5.02
C ILE A 191 -21.23 11.83 5.75
N THR A 192 -21.79 12.89 5.17
CA THR A 192 -21.54 14.27 5.57
C THR A 192 -21.93 14.47 7.04
N GLY A 193 -20.94 14.86 7.85
CA GLY A 193 -21.13 15.12 9.29
C GLY A 193 -21.36 13.88 10.15
N VAL A 194 -21.17 12.66 9.61
CA VAL A 194 -21.41 11.41 10.35
C VAL A 194 -20.21 10.48 10.32
N ALA A 195 -19.69 10.14 9.14
CA ALA A 195 -18.58 9.19 9.04
C ALA A 195 -17.80 9.30 7.74
N ASP A 196 -16.55 8.85 7.83
CA ASP A 196 -15.65 8.57 6.73
C ASP A 196 -15.26 7.08 6.81
N VAL A 197 -15.56 6.33 5.77
CA VAL A 197 -15.41 4.87 5.74
C VAL A 197 -14.62 4.46 4.51
N VAL A 198 -13.51 3.76 4.74
CA VAL A 198 -12.65 3.20 3.70
C VAL A 198 -12.72 1.68 3.78
N ILE A 199 -13.01 1.05 2.64
CA ILE A 199 -13.07 -0.39 2.47
C ILE A 199 -12.02 -0.80 1.46
N ALA A 200 -11.17 -1.76 1.86
CA ALA A 200 -9.98 -2.22 1.17
C ALA A 200 -9.09 -1.06 0.72
N SER A 201 -8.11 -0.73 1.55
CA SER A 201 -7.06 0.25 1.27
C SER A 201 -5.73 -0.46 1.04
N ALA A 202 -5.00 -0.05 0.02
CA ALA A 202 -3.66 -0.53 -0.29
C ALA A 202 -2.75 0.65 -0.65
N ILE A 203 -1.59 0.74 -0.01
CA ILE A 203 -0.60 1.80 -0.21
C ILE A 203 0.74 1.13 -0.50
N ALA A 204 1.38 1.54 -1.59
CA ALA A 204 2.70 1.11 -1.99
C ALA A 204 3.50 2.34 -2.41
N SER A 205 4.68 2.54 -1.82
CA SER A 205 5.59 3.64 -2.16
C SER A 205 7.04 3.18 -2.12
N GLN A 206 7.81 3.65 -3.08
CA GLN A 206 9.23 3.37 -3.19
C GLN A 206 9.97 4.50 -3.86
#